data_AF-A0A094DEX5-F1
#
_entry.id   AF-A0A094DEX5-F1
#
_cell.length_a   1.000
_cell.length_b   1.000
_cell.length_c   1.000
_cell.angle_alpha   90.00
_cell.angle_beta   90.00
_cell.angle_gamma   90.00
#
_symmetry.space_group_name_H-M   'P 1'
#
loop_
_entity.id
_entity.type
_entity.pdbx_description
1 polymer ?
#
loop_
_entity_poly.entity_id
_entity_poly.type
_entity_poly.pdbx_seq_one_letter_code
_entity_poly.pdbx_strand_id
1 'polypeptide(L)'
;MATMELHKLRHRRVHSGSSPVESDYGPQKTHTSTGTDLRSTSPPAFSSVSALSDSDIPLAESSDSHYKTYSVHNLDMQNITLHANQEGPALYTVINSTFIASAHSVVLHAGPRTTLPIGAANISTFKGTNQFGVRTGTGTALEGMEGMVWEELRRTSSWTHGTYGFEWGWADGERRKYEWRRTSSPLALDDQADMELVEKGREGMVLARYTRGALLRWTVRARLEVRILSSEGEEEWERWQTAVLLTVMTLVEMSRRRARQRKSP
;
A
#
# COMPACT_ATOMS: atom_id res chain seq x y z
N MET A 1 66.73 -10.42 -25.00
CA MET A 1 67.38 -9.20 -24.44
C MET A 1 66.38 -8.59 -23.47
N ALA A 2 66.41 -9.00 -22.20
CA ALA A 2 67.27 -8.50 -21.10
C ALA A 2 66.76 -7.14 -20.57
N THR A 3 66.07 -7.13 -19.41
CA THR A 3 66.52 -6.63 -18.07
C THR A 3 66.15 -5.14 -17.86
N MET A 4 65.57 -4.61 -16.78
CA MET A 4 65.58 -4.85 -15.31
C MET A 4 64.32 -4.14 -14.72
N GLU A 5 63.50 -4.70 -13.81
CA GLU A 5 63.67 -4.86 -12.35
C GLU A 5 64.14 -3.59 -11.59
N LEU A 6 63.32 -3.01 -10.70
CA LEU A 6 63.30 -3.31 -9.25
C LEU A 6 62.49 -2.26 -8.42
N HIS A 7 61.48 -2.77 -7.71
CA HIS A 7 61.09 -2.51 -6.31
C HIS A 7 61.08 -1.09 -5.68
N LYS A 8 59.97 -0.80 -4.97
CA LYS A 8 60.01 -0.62 -3.51
C LYS A 8 58.66 -0.85 -2.82
N LEU A 9 58.65 -1.93 -2.03
CA LEU A 9 57.77 -2.26 -0.91
C LEU A 9 57.59 -1.08 0.07
N ARG A 10 56.38 -0.94 0.63
CA ARG A 10 56.20 -0.56 2.05
C ARG A 10 55.02 -1.30 2.65
N HIS A 11 55.33 -2.31 3.46
CA HIS A 11 54.45 -2.86 4.48
C HIS A 11 54.39 -1.91 5.69
N ARG A 12 53.20 -1.73 6.27
CA ARG A 12 52.99 -1.46 7.71
C ARG A 12 51.58 -1.95 8.08
N ARG A 13 51.49 -3.16 8.64
CA ARG A 13 51.40 -3.46 10.08
C ARG A 13 49.94 -3.42 10.54
N VAL A 14 49.32 -4.61 10.52
CA VAL A 14 48.08 -4.92 11.25
C VAL A 14 48.43 -4.98 12.73
N HIS A 15 47.81 -4.11 13.53
CA HIS A 15 47.80 -4.25 14.97
C HIS A 15 46.50 -4.91 15.39
N SER A 16 46.63 -6.16 15.85
CA SER A 16 45.74 -6.79 16.80
C SER A 16 45.77 -6.00 18.11
N GLY A 17 44.59 -5.68 18.64
CA GLY A 17 44.42 -4.97 19.90
C GLY A 17 43.04 -5.27 20.46
N SER A 18 42.98 -6.38 21.20
CA SER A 18 41.91 -6.70 22.15
C SER A 18 41.91 -5.69 23.29
N SER A 19 40.75 -5.14 23.63
CA SER A 19 40.38 -4.85 25.03
C SER A 19 38.87 -4.67 25.18
N PRO A 20 38.29 -5.18 26.29
CA PRO A 20 36.86 -5.21 26.54
C PRO A 20 36.39 -3.88 27.14
N VAL A 21 35.20 -3.42 26.76
CA VAL A 21 34.52 -2.34 27.47
C VAL A 21 33.73 -2.99 28.62
N GLU A 22 34.33 -2.90 29.80
CA GLU A 22 33.77 -3.21 31.10
C GLU A 22 32.69 -2.17 31.43
N SER A 23 31.46 -2.64 31.60
CA SER A 23 30.29 -1.81 31.96
C SER A 23 30.14 -1.82 33.47
N ASP A 24 30.66 -0.78 34.13
CA ASP A 24 30.37 -0.45 35.52
C ASP A 24 28.91 0.01 35.68
N TYR A 25 28.05 -0.87 36.18
CA TYR A 25 26.79 -0.49 36.82
C TYR A 25 26.73 -1.14 38.22
N GLY A 26 27.13 -0.36 39.22
CA GLY A 26 26.83 -0.59 40.64
C GLY A 26 25.43 -0.09 41.04
N PRO A 27 24.97 -0.40 42.28
CA PRO A 27 23.63 -0.94 42.50
C PRO A 27 22.51 0.07 42.77
N GLN A 28 21.29 -0.43 42.54
CA GLN A 28 20.00 0.21 42.83
C GLN A 28 19.89 0.69 44.28
N LYS A 29 19.51 1.96 44.47
CA LYS A 29 19.03 2.49 45.74
C LYS A 29 17.50 2.48 45.76
N THR A 30 16.97 1.64 46.63
CA THR A 30 15.60 1.68 47.15
C THR A 30 15.40 2.93 48.01
N HIS A 31 14.36 3.70 47.73
CA HIS A 31 13.87 4.72 48.65
C HIS A 31 12.43 4.40 49.04
N THR A 32 12.31 3.93 50.28
CA THR A 32 11.08 3.89 51.08
C THR A 32 10.92 5.26 51.74
N SER A 33 9.76 5.92 51.59
CA SER A 33 9.31 6.93 52.56
C SER A 33 7.79 7.17 52.45
N THR A 34 7.08 6.57 53.41
CA THR A 34 6.05 7.16 54.29
C THR A 34 5.31 8.43 53.85
N GLY A 35 4.02 8.24 53.52
CA GLY A 35 2.86 8.86 54.17
C GLY A 35 2.76 10.39 54.25
N THR A 36 1.83 10.96 53.48
CA THR A 36 1.01 12.09 53.93
C THR A 36 -0.38 12.00 53.28
N ASP A 37 -1.40 11.99 54.13
CA ASP A 37 -2.83 11.96 53.78
C ASP A 37 -3.23 13.18 52.96
N LEU A 38 -3.78 12.95 51.77
CA LEU A 38 -4.58 13.93 51.04
C LEU A 38 -5.86 13.25 50.52
N ARG A 39 -6.93 13.53 51.25
CA ARG A 39 -8.34 13.64 50.84
C ARG A 39 -8.71 13.03 49.48
N SER A 40 -9.36 11.88 49.55
CA SER A 40 -10.16 11.26 48.49
C SER A 40 -11.16 12.26 47.90
N THR A 41 -10.91 12.72 46.68
CA THR A 41 -11.95 13.25 45.79
C THR A 41 -12.04 12.30 44.61
N SER A 42 -13.16 11.58 44.55
CA SER A 42 -13.53 10.68 43.47
C SER A 42 -13.32 11.34 42.10
N PRO A 43 -12.73 10.67 41.12
CA PRO A 43 -12.68 11.21 39.76
C PRO A 43 -14.12 11.36 39.23
N PRO A 44 -14.43 12.42 38.47
CA PRO A 44 -15.75 12.60 37.91
C PRO A 44 -16.09 11.40 37.03
N ALA A 45 -17.22 10.76 37.31
CA ALA A 45 -17.80 9.75 36.45
C ALA A 45 -18.09 10.38 35.08
N PHE A 46 -17.17 10.18 34.13
CA PHE A 46 -17.45 10.38 32.71
C PHE A 46 -18.35 9.24 32.22
N SER A 47 -19.61 9.26 32.68
CA SER A 47 -20.70 8.57 32.03
C SER A 47 -21.19 9.45 30.88
N SER A 48 -20.46 9.41 29.78
CA SER A 48 -21.04 9.59 28.45
C SER A 48 -20.22 8.76 27.49
N VAL A 49 -20.51 7.46 27.44
CA VAL A 49 -20.31 6.71 26.20
C VAL A 49 -21.32 7.32 25.23
N SER A 50 -20.94 8.44 24.62
CA SER A 50 -21.61 8.94 23.42
C SER A 50 -21.38 7.82 22.41
N ALA A 51 -22.41 7.01 22.21
CA ALA A 51 -22.46 6.06 21.11
C ALA A 51 -22.04 6.84 19.85
N LEU A 52 -20.88 6.47 19.32
CA LEU A 52 -20.36 7.04 18.09
C LEU A 52 -21.42 6.79 17.04
N SER A 53 -21.97 7.86 16.47
CA SER A 53 -22.89 7.74 15.34
C SER A 53 -22.11 7.11 14.20
N ASP A 54 -22.55 5.94 13.76
CA ASP A 54 -21.97 5.09 12.70
C ASP A 54 -22.08 5.72 11.29
N SER A 55 -22.24 7.04 11.23
CA SER A 55 -22.70 7.79 10.05
C SER A 55 -21.55 8.45 9.27
N ASP A 56 -20.35 8.50 9.83
CA ASP A 56 -19.20 9.22 9.24
C ASP A 56 -18.18 8.29 8.54
N ILE A 57 -18.45 6.99 8.53
CA ILE A 57 -17.68 5.99 7.79
C ILE A 57 -18.41 5.81 6.46
N PRO A 58 -17.75 5.93 5.28
CA PRO A 58 -18.43 5.65 4.03
C PRO A 58 -18.96 4.22 4.11
N LEU A 59 -20.29 4.10 4.09
CA LEU A 59 -20.97 2.83 4.24
C LEU A 59 -20.38 1.86 3.21
N ALA A 60 -19.93 0.70 3.70
CA ALA A 60 -19.36 -0.37 2.88
C ALA A 60 -20.42 -1.01 1.96
N GLU A 61 -21.69 -0.70 2.20
CA GLU A 61 -22.81 -1.18 1.41
C GLU A 61 -23.11 -0.14 0.33
N SER A 62 -22.56 -0.37 -0.86
CA SER A 62 -23.12 0.25 -2.06
C SER A 62 -24.47 -0.40 -2.31
N SER A 63 -25.54 0.39 -2.44
CA SER A 63 -26.86 -0.11 -2.84
C SER A 63 -26.89 -0.58 -4.29
N ASP A 64 -25.80 -0.37 -5.04
CA ASP A 64 -25.67 -0.75 -6.43
C ASP A 64 -25.12 -2.17 -6.55
N SER A 65 -26.00 -3.11 -6.91
CA SER A 65 -25.67 -4.52 -7.15
C SER A 65 -24.64 -4.73 -8.27
N HIS A 66 -24.34 -3.71 -9.08
CA HIS A 66 -23.31 -3.79 -10.11
C HIS A 66 -21.90 -3.60 -9.56
N TYR A 67 -21.71 -3.28 -8.28
CA TYR A 67 -20.38 -3.09 -7.69
C TYR A 67 -20.14 -4.03 -6.52
N LYS A 68 -18.95 -4.63 -6.50
CA LYS A 68 -18.39 -5.22 -5.28
C LYS A 68 -17.66 -4.14 -4.52
N THR A 69 -18.02 -3.97 -3.26
CA THR A 69 -17.52 -2.89 -2.41
C THR A 69 -16.56 -3.42 -1.37
N TYR A 70 -15.52 -2.63 -1.10
CA TYR A 70 -14.49 -2.92 -0.10
C TYR A 70 -14.31 -1.72 0.82
N SER A 71 -14.25 -1.99 2.12
CA SER A 71 -13.67 -1.08 3.09
C SER A 71 -12.15 -1.22 3.08
N VAL A 72 -11.45 -0.13 2.83
CA VAL A 72 -9.98 -0.07 2.79
C VAL A 72 -9.46 0.55 4.07
N HIS A 73 -8.68 -0.21 4.83
CA HIS A 73 -8.14 0.18 6.13
C HIS A 73 -6.63 0.43 6.06
N ASN A 74 -6.09 1.10 7.09
CA ASN A 74 -4.64 1.33 7.27
C ASN A 74 -3.96 2.10 6.13
N LEU A 75 -4.59 3.18 5.65
CA LEU A 75 -4.05 4.03 4.58
C LEU A 75 -2.82 4.88 4.98
N ASP A 76 -2.28 4.67 6.18
CA ASP A 76 -1.26 5.49 6.83
C ASP A 76 0.19 5.00 6.61
N MET A 77 0.81 4.24 7.53
CA MET A 77 2.17 3.66 7.45
C MET A 77 2.16 2.13 7.49
N GLN A 78 1.02 1.52 7.78
CA GLN A 78 0.91 0.06 7.87
C GLN A 78 0.54 -0.58 6.52
N ASN A 79 0.48 -1.91 6.52
CA ASN A 79 -0.07 -2.69 5.42
C ASN A 79 -1.56 -2.39 5.26
N ILE A 80 -1.97 -2.14 4.02
CA ILE A 80 -3.38 -1.87 3.70
C ILE A 80 -4.14 -3.19 3.73
N THR A 81 -5.36 -3.16 4.26
CA THR A 81 -6.26 -4.33 4.29
C THR A 81 -7.60 -3.96 3.67
N LEU A 82 -8.19 -4.89 2.93
CA LEU A 82 -9.48 -4.72 2.27
C LEU A 82 -10.48 -5.71 2.85
N HIS A 83 -11.64 -5.23 3.24
CA HIS A 83 -12.69 -6.00 3.90
C HIS A 83 -14.00 -5.88 3.13
N ALA A 84 -14.84 -6.91 3.15
CA ALA A 84 -16.19 -6.85 2.56
C ALA A 84 -17.10 -5.86 3.30
N ASN A 85 -16.95 -5.81 4.62
CA ASN A 85 -17.66 -4.96 5.55
C ASN A 85 -16.68 -4.48 6.63
N GLN A 86 -17.08 -3.52 7.45
CA GLN A 86 -16.15 -2.83 8.36
C GLN A 86 -15.55 -3.74 9.45
N GLU A 87 -16.26 -4.80 9.84
CA GLU A 87 -15.91 -5.65 10.98
C GLU A 87 -15.49 -7.07 10.58
N GLY A 88 -15.54 -7.41 9.29
CA GLY A 88 -15.20 -8.73 8.80
C GLY A 88 -13.71 -9.01 8.67
N PRO A 89 -13.31 -10.25 8.37
CA PRO A 89 -11.91 -10.58 8.09
C PRO A 89 -11.41 -9.85 6.84
N ALA A 90 -10.10 -9.61 6.78
CA ALA A 90 -9.47 -9.05 5.59
C ALA A 90 -9.57 -10.05 4.43
N LEU A 91 -10.26 -9.64 3.36
CA LEU A 91 -10.32 -10.39 2.10
C LEU A 91 -9.02 -10.27 1.32
N TYR A 92 -8.34 -9.12 1.44
CA TYR A 92 -7.03 -8.92 0.83
C TYR A 92 -6.10 -8.18 1.79
N THR A 93 -4.83 -8.58 1.75
CA THR A 93 -3.75 -7.87 2.43
C THR A 93 -2.79 -7.32 1.39
N VAL A 94 -2.45 -6.05 1.53
CA VAL A 94 -1.51 -5.33 0.69
C VAL A 94 -0.28 -4.99 1.52
N ILE A 95 0.86 -5.54 1.13
CA ILE A 95 2.15 -5.25 1.75
C ILE A 95 2.82 -4.14 0.95
N ASN A 96 3.19 -3.06 1.64
CA ASN A 96 3.85 -1.91 1.05
C ASN A 96 5.32 -1.94 1.46
N SER A 97 6.24 -2.09 0.50
CA SER A 97 7.66 -1.99 0.78
C SER A 97 8.15 -0.57 0.59
N THR A 98 8.96 -0.09 1.53
CA THR A 98 9.68 1.17 1.42
C THR A 98 11.14 0.91 1.08
N PHE A 99 11.56 1.22 -0.15
CA PHE A 99 12.95 1.41 -0.55
C PHE A 99 13.93 0.22 -0.40
N ILE A 100 13.44 -1.02 -0.26
CA ILE A 100 14.33 -2.19 -0.28
C ILE A 100 14.67 -2.54 -1.73
N ALA A 101 15.97 -2.43 -2.09
CA ALA A 101 16.47 -2.91 -3.37
C ALA A 101 16.13 -4.40 -3.53
N SER A 102 15.59 -4.80 -4.68
CA SER A 102 15.01 -6.12 -5.01
C SER A 102 13.60 -6.45 -4.49
N ALA A 103 12.99 -5.62 -3.64
CA ALA A 103 11.62 -5.85 -3.17
C ALA A 103 10.58 -5.16 -4.07
N HIS A 104 9.46 -5.86 -4.31
CA HIS A 104 8.29 -5.26 -4.95
C HIS A 104 7.70 -4.16 -4.06
N SER A 105 7.25 -3.07 -4.68
CA SER A 105 6.74 -1.89 -3.98
C SER A 105 5.38 -2.13 -3.33
N VAL A 106 4.55 -2.92 -4.00
CA VAL A 106 3.22 -3.35 -3.51
C VAL A 106 3.12 -4.85 -3.77
N VAL A 107 2.64 -5.61 -2.80
CA VAL A 107 2.36 -7.05 -2.94
C VAL A 107 0.95 -7.32 -2.44
N LEU A 108 0.13 -7.97 -3.25
CA LEU A 108 -1.27 -8.26 -2.96
C LEU A 108 -1.45 -9.75 -2.66
N HIS A 109 -2.13 -10.03 -1.56
CA HIS A 109 -2.48 -11.38 -1.09
C HIS A 109 -4.00 -11.51 -1.01
N ALA A 110 -4.54 -12.65 -1.44
CA ALA A 110 -5.90 -13.04 -1.07
C ALA A 110 -5.88 -13.58 0.37
N GLY A 111 -6.52 -12.87 1.29
CA GLY A 111 -6.53 -13.16 2.71
C GLY A 111 -5.26 -12.69 3.44
N PRO A 112 -4.77 -13.45 4.43
CA PRO A 112 -3.60 -13.08 5.24
C PRO A 112 -2.31 -12.95 4.43
N ARG A 113 -1.35 -12.14 4.92
CA ARG A 113 -0.03 -11.94 4.29
C ARG A 113 0.81 -13.20 4.06
N THR A 114 0.45 -14.31 4.70
CA THR A 114 1.15 -15.59 4.61
C THR A 114 0.69 -16.43 3.42
N THR A 115 -0.42 -16.06 2.77
CA THR A 115 -0.86 -16.73 1.55
C THR A 115 0.06 -16.37 0.38
N LEU A 116 0.02 -17.17 -0.69
CA LEU A 116 0.83 -16.89 -1.86
C LEU A 116 0.38 -15.57 -2.52
N PRO A 117 1.29 -14.65 -2.92
CA PRO A 117 0.92 -13.37 -3.52
C PRO A 117 0.13 -13.54 -4.82
N ILE A 118 -1.05 -12.94 -4.97
CA ILE A 118 -1.83 -13.00 -6.22
C ILE A 118 -1.42 -11.92 -7.23
N GLY A 119 -0.61 -10.96 -6.79
CA GLY A 119 0.02 -9.99 -7.67
C GLY A 119 0.98 -9.05 -6.95
N ALA A 120 1.69 -8.26 -7.74
CA ALA A 120 2.70 -7.33 -7.23
C ALA A 120 2.83 -6.10 -8.13
N ALA A 121 3.43 -5.04 -7.62
CA ALA A 121 3.73 -3.85 -8.40
C ALA A 121 5.08 -3.25 -8.04
N ASN A 122 5.72 -2.66 -9.04
CA ASN A 122 6.98 -1.94 -8.95
C ASN A 122 6.73 -0.47 -9.24
N ILE A 123 6.96 0.38 -8.25
CA ILE A 123 6.91 1.83 -8.41
C ILE A 123 8.30 2.30 -8.81
N SER A 124 8.43 2.85 -10.02
CA SER A 124 9.70 3.40 -10.46
C SER A 124 9.96 4.74 -9.75
N THR A 125 11.11 4.84 -9.07
CA THR A 125 11.58 6.07 -8.44
C THR A 125 12.26 7.04 -9.42
N PHE A 126 12.60 6.59 -10.62
CA PHE A 126 13.31 7.36 -11.65
C PHE A 126 12.45 7.51 -12.93
N LYS A 127 13.06 7.83 -14.08
CA LYS A 127 12.38 7.94 -15.39
C LYS A 127 11.79 6.62 -15.92
N GLY A 128 11.67 5.59 -15.10
CA GLY A 128 11.11 4.30 -15.50
C GLY A 128 9.59 4.30 -15.42
N THR A 129 8.99 3.29 -16.04
CA THR A 129 7.55 3.05 -16.01
C THR A 129 7.19 2.21 -14.78
N ASN A 130 6.09 2.53 -14.10
CA ASN A 130 5.59 1.64 -13.05
C ASN A 130 5.03 0.36 -13.70
N GLN A 131 5.16 -0.76 -13.02
CA GLN A 131 4.68 -2.04 -13.52
C GLN A 131 3.81 -2.71 -12.47
N PHE A 132 2.84 -3.50 -12.90
CA PHE A 132 2.07 -4.38 -12.04
C PHE A 132 1.96 -5.75 -12.69
N GLY A 133 1.98 -6.81 -11.89
CA GLY A 133 1.92 -8.18 -12.33
C GLY A 133 0.77 -8.89 -11.64
N VAL A 134 -0.04 -9.60 -12.43
CA VAL A 134 -1.13 -10.45 -11.94
C VAL A 134 -0.75 -11.89 -12.20
N ARG A 135 -0.97 -12.78 -11.23
CA ARG A 135 -0.63 -14.19 -11.43
C ARG A 135 -1.56 -14.82 -12.45
N THR A 136 -1.00 -15.61 -13.35
CA THR A 136 -1.74 -16.43 -14.30
C THR A 136 -1.56 -17.91 -13.97
N GLY A 137 -2.66 -18.63 -13.81
CA GLY A 137 -2.69 -20.07 -13.52
C GLY A 137 -2.49 -20.43 -12.05
N THR A 138 -2.75 -21.70 -11.74
CA THR A 138 -2.66 -22.30 -10.39
C THR A 138 -1.26 -22.80 -10.05
N GLY A 139 -0.22 -22.21 -10.65
CA GLY A 139 1.15 -22.71 -10.58
C GLY A 139 1.59 -22.98 -9.15
N THR A 140 2.09 -24.19 -8.90
CA THR A 140 2.61 -24.67 -7.61
C THR A 140 4.00 -24.11 -7.28
N ALA A 141 4.44 -23.06 -7.97
CA ALA A 141 5.71 -22.40 -7.70
C ALA A 141 5.62 -21.82 -6.28
N LEU A 142 6.27 -22.54 -5.37
CA LEU A 142 6.08 -22.42 -3.92
C LEU A 142 6.65 -21.12 -3.36
N GLU A 143 7.43 -20.36 -4.12
CA GLU A 143 7.99 -19.09 -3.68
C GLU A 143 8.16 -18.11 -4.85
N GLY A 144 7.78 -16.84 -4.65
CA GLY A 144 8.15 -15.73 -5.53
C GLY A 144 7.06 -15.20 -6.48
N MET A 145 7.49 -14.31 -7.38
CA MET A 145 6.65 -13.66 -8.41
C MET A 145 6.68 -14.40 -9.76
N GLU A 146 7.09 -15.67 -9.76
CA GLU A 146 7.03 -16.53 -10.93
C GLU A 146 5.56 -16.76 -11.35
N GLY A 147 5.32 -16.77 -12.66
CA GLY A 147 3.96 -16.87 -13.21
C GLY A 147 3.13 -15.57 -13.18
N MET A 148 3.76 -14.42 -12.90
CA MET A 148 3.12 -13.12 -13.05
C MET A 148 3.20 -12.65 -14.51
N VAL A 149 2.06 -12.24 -15.07
CA VAL A 149 2.04 -11.46 -16.31
C VAL A 149 2.12 -9.98 -15.95
N TRP A 150 3.21 -9.35 -16.37
CA TRP A 150 3.52 -7.97 -16.05
C TRP A 150 3.01 -7.01 -17.12
N GLU A 151 2.31 -5.98 -16.66
CA GLU A 151 1.75 -4.88 -17.44
C GLU A 151 2.29 -3.55 -16.92
N GLU A 152 2.13 -2.51 -17.72
CA GLU A 152 2.64 -1.17 -17.40
C GLU A 152 1.56 -0.23 -16.90
N LEU A 153 1.88 0.53 -15.84
CA LEU A 153 1.07 1.61 -15.30
C LEU A 153 1.77 2.95 -15.53
N ARG A 154 1.36 3.64 -16.59
CA ARG A 154 1.97 4.88 -17.05
C ARG A 154 1.19 6.09 -16.56
N ARG A 155 1.90 7.14 -16.20
CA ARG A 155 1.27 8.46 -16.06
C ARG A 155 0.94 8.97 -17.47
N THR A 156 -0.32 9.30 -17.73
CA THR A 156 -0.79 9.73 -19.07
C THR A 156 -1.01 11.24 -19.19
N SER A 157 -1.09 11.96 -18.07
CA SER A 157 -1.20 13.44 -18.06
C SER A 157 0.10 14.09 -17.55
N SER A 158 0.63 15.03 -18.34
CA SER A 158 1.80 15.85 -17.99
C SER A 158 1.44 17.06 -17.12
N TRP A 159 0.20 17.56 -17.19
CA TRP A 159 -0.21 18.82 -16.57
C TRP A 159 -0.88 18.65 -15.20
N THR A 160 -1.76 17.65 -15.07
CA THR A 160 -2.37 17.27 -13.79
C THR A 160 -1.69 16.00 -13.32
N HIS A 161 -1.16 15.96 -12.10
CA HIS A 161 -0.59 14.74 -11.50
C HIS A 161 -1.67 13.68 -11.19
N GLY A 162 -2.65 13.51 -12.07
CA GLY A 162 -3.95 12.92 -11.76
C GLY A 162 -4.49 11.92 -12.76
N THR A 163 -3.73 11.52 -13.78
CA THR A 163 -4.16 10.46 -14.70
C THR A 163 -3.07 9.43 -14.90
N TYR A 164 -3.45 8.17 -14.64
CA TYR A 164 -2.61 7.00 -14.85
C TYR A 164 -3.37 5.99 -15.69
N GLY A 165 -2.73 5.42 -16.70
CA GLY A 165 -3.34 4.46 -17.59
C GLY A 165 -2.52 3.18 -17.71
N PHE A 166 -3.23 2.12 -18.04
CA PHE A 166 -2.67 0.80 -18.32
C PHE A 166 -3.48 0.13 -19.42
N GLU A 167 -2.91 -0.93 -19.98
CA GLU A 167 -3.60 -1.84 -20.88
C GLU A 167 -3.83 -3.17 -20.18
N TRP A 168 -4.94 -3.82 -20.50
CA TRP A 168 -5.25 -5.14 -20.00
C TRP A 168 -5.72 -6.02 -21.15
N GLY A 169 -5.14 -7.22 -21.24
CA GLY A 169 -5.55 -8.25 -22.19
C GLY A 169 -6.64 -9.12 -21.58
N TRP A 170 -7.77 -9.21 -22.27
CA TRP A 170 -8.89 -10.08 -21.92
C TRP A 170 -8.74 -11.45 -22.57
N ALA A 171 -9.52 -12.42 -22.09
CA ALA A 171 -9.54 -13.79 -22.61
C ALA A 171 -10.00 -13.88 -24.07
N ASP A 172 -10.75 -12.89 -24.57
CA ASP A 172 -11.14 -12.75 -25.98
C ASP A 172 -9.97 -12.36 -26.91
N GLY A 173 -8.80 -12.07 -26.34
CA GLY A 173 -7.60 -11.62 -27.05
C GLY A 173 -7.55 -10.12 -27.29
N GLU A 174 -8.59 -9.36 -26.91
CA GLU A 174 -8.59 -7.92 -27.02
C GLU A 174 -7.74 -7.27 -25.92
N ARG A 175 -6.92 -6.29 -26.31
CA ARG A 175 -6.24 -5.40 -25.36
C ARG A 175 -7.00 -4.09 -25.25
N ARG A 176 -7.57 -3.85 -24.07
CA ARG A 176 -8.37 -2.66 -23.76
C ARG A 176 -7.55 -1.68 -22.92
N LYS A 177 -7.82 -0.39 -23.09
CA LYS A 177 -7.08 0.71 -22.44
C LYS A 177 -7.89 1.29 -21.30
N TYR A 178 -7.26 1.48 -20.15
CA TYR A 178 -7.91 1.96 -18.94
C TYR A 178 -7.21 3.18 -18.37
N GLU A 179 -7.96 4.05 -17.70
CA GLU A 179 -7.44 5.22 -17.01
C GLU A 179 -8.06 5.41 -15.64
N TRP A 180 -7.19 5.49 -14.63
CA TRP A 180 -7.50 6.12 -13.36
C TRP A 180 -7.45 7.63 -13.50
N ARG A 181 -8.54 8.31 -13.14
CA ARG A 181 -8.70 9.76 -13.18
C ARG A 181 -9.02 10.27 -11.78
N ARG A 182 -8.30 11.29 -11.33
CA ARG A 182 -8.66 12.02 -10.10
C ARG A 182 -10.01 12.72 -10.29
N THR A 183 -10.90 12.56 -9.32
CA THR A 183 -12.22 13.20 -9.30
C THR A 183 -12.36 14.26 -8.21
N SER A 184 -11.52 14.21 -7.17
CA SER A 184 -11.43 15.27 -6.17
C SER A 184 -10.65 16.49 -6.68
N SER A 185 -11.03 17.68 -6.18
CA SER A 185 -10.52 18.97 -6.66
C SER A 185 -8.99 19.09 -6.56
N PRO A 186 -8.29 19.56 -7.62
CA PRO A 186 -6.85 19.84 -7.58
C PRO A 186 -6.43 20.88 -6.54
N LEU A 187 -7.36 21.69 -6.03
CA LEU A 187 -7.11 22.72 -5.02
C LEU A 187 -6.91 22.13 -3.62
N ALA A 188 -7.37 20.90 -3.39
CA ALA A 188 -6.95 20.16 -2.21
C ALA A 188 -5.50 19.72 -2.43
N LEU A 189 -4.56 20.24 -1.64
CA LEU A 189 -3.17 19.78 -1.57
C LEU A 189 -3.04 18.34 -1.01
N ASP A 190 -4.06 17.51 -1.23
CA ASP A 190 -4.13 16.13 -0.80
C ASP A 190 -3.36 15.24 -1.77
N ASP A 191 -2.41 14.47 -1.23
CA ASP A 191 -1.68 13.48 -2.00
C ASP A 191 -2.59 12.32 -2.41
N GLN A 192 -3.61 12.01 -1.60
CA GLN A 192 -4.54 10.90 -1.77
C GLN A 192 -5.92 11.38 -2.22
N ALA A 193 -6.00 11.70 -3.52
CA ALA A 193 -7.24 12.10 -4.18
C ALA A 193 -8.21 10.92 -4.40
N ASP A 194 -9.51 11.19 -4.40
CA ASP A 194 -10.52 10.30 -4.97
C ASP A 194 -10.25 10.05 -6.45
N MET A 195 -10.52 8.82 -6.90
CA MET A 195 -10.23 8.38 -8.25
C MET A 195 -11.35 7.51 -8.83
N GLU A 196 -11.53 7.58 -10.14
CA GLU A 196 -12.37 6.69 -10.91
C GLU A 196 -11.58 6.00 -12.02
N LEU A 197 -11.87 4.73 -12.25
CA LEU A 197 -11.34 3.94 -13.35
C LEU A 197 -12.35 3.91 -14.49
N VAL A 198 -11.89 4.25 -15.69
CA VAL A 198 -12.70 4.21 -16.90
C VAL A 198 -11.95 3.52 -18.03
N GLU A 199 -12.70 3.00 -19.00
CA GLU A 199 -12.17 2.46 -20.24
C GLU A 199 -12.07 3.58 -21.30
N LYS A 200 -10.94 3.67 -21.99
CA LYS A 200 -10.75 4.60 -23.12
C LYS A 200 -11.60 4.18 -24.30
N GLY A 201 -12.36 5.12 -24.86
CA GLY A 201 -13.23 4.86 -26.01
C GLY A 201 -14.61 4.30 -25.64
N ARG A 202 -14.82 3.93 -24.37
CA ARG A 202 -16.13 3.55 -23.82
C ARG A 202 -16.55 4.57 -22.76
N GLU A 203 -16.99 5.72 -23.22
CA GLU A 203 -17.38 6.83 -22.34
C GLU A 203 -18.67 6.51 -21.57
N GLY A 204 -18.81 7.09 -20.37
CA GLY A 204 -20.01 6.97 -19.54
C GLY A 204 -20.04 5.76 -18.59
N MET A 205 -19.06 4.84 -18.65
CA MET A 205 -18.97 3.70 -17.73
C MET A 205 -17.79 3.82 -16.76
N VAL A 206 -18.09 3.91 -15.46
CA VAL A 206 -17.08 3.83 -14.39
C VAL A 206 -16.93 2.37 -13.96
N LEU A 207 -15.71 1.85 -14.05
CA LEU A 207 -15.37 0.46 -13.75
C LEU A 207 -14.92 0.27 -12.31
N ALA A 208 -14.35 1.30 -11.70
CA ALA A 208 -14.04 1.29 -10.27
C ALA A 208 -14.03 2.70 -9.69
N ARG A 209 -14.30 2.82 -8.39
CA ARG A 209 -14.24 4.08 -7.64
C ARG A 209 -13.41 3.87 -6.38
N TYR A 210 -12.48 4.76 -6.15
CA TYR A 210 -11.76 4.87 -4.90
C TYR A 210 -12.11 6.20 -4.25
N THR A 211 -12.78 6.14 -3.11
CA THR A 211 -13.27 7.31 -2.38
C THR A 211 -12.70 7.31 -0.98
N ARG A 212 -11.98 8.36 -0.62
CA ARG A 212 -11.42 8.52 0.72
C ARG A 212 -12.51 8.96 1.68
N GLY A 213 -12.54 8.37 2.87
CA GLY A 213 -13.38 8.86 3.95
C GLY A 213 -12.91 10.24 4.43
N ALA A 214 -13.86 11.06 4.90
CA ALA A 214 -13.53 12.32 5.56
C ALA A 214 -12.64 12.05 6.80
N LEU A 215 -11.65 12.90 7.05
CA LEU A 215 -10.76 12.77 8.21
C LEU A 215 -11.56 12.90 9.51
N LEU A 216 -11.98 11.77 10.07
CA LEU A 216 -12.24 11.67 11.50
C LEU A 216 -11.36 10.57 12.08
N ARG A 217 -10.34 11.01 12.82
CA ARG A 217 -9.65 10.25 13.87
C ARG A 217 -8.90 9.00 13.40
N TRP A 218 -7.60 9.15 13.15
CA TRP A 218 -6.50 8.16 13.24
C TRP A 218 -6.56 6.89 12.38
N THR A 219 -7.74 6.44 11.95
CA THR A 219 -7.92 5.38 10.96
C THR A 219 -8.42 6.01 9.67
N VAL A 220 -7.50 6.38 8.78
CA VAL A 220 -7.88 6.81 7.43
C VAL A 220 -8.47 5.58 6.73
N ARG A 221 -9.79 5.61 6.53
CA ARG A 221 -10.55 4.59 5.80
C ARG A 221 -10.89 5.12 4.42
N ALA A 222 -10.91 4.24 3.42
CA ALA A 222 -11.47 4.54 2.11
C ALA A 222 -12.47 3.46 1.72
N ARG A 223 -13.25 3.75 0.69
CA ARG A 223 -14.12 2.81 0.02
C ARG A 223 -13.57 2.55 -1.38
N LEU A 224 -13.52 1.29 -1.76
CA LEU A 224 -13.19 0.86 -3.11
C LEU A 224 -14.36 0.07 -3.69
N GLU A 225 -14.91 0.54 -4.79
CA GLU A 225 -16.01 -0.11 -5.50
C GLU A 225 -15.46 -0.61 -6.83
N VAL A 226 -15.64 -1.89 -7.14
CA VAL A 226 -15.21 -2.51 -8.40
C VAL A 226 -16.42 -3.09 -9.11
N ARG A 227 -16.64 -2.66 -10.35
CA ARG A 227 -17.80 -3.10 -11.13
C ARG A 227 -17.71 -4.59 -11.45
N ILE A 228 -18.83 -5.28 -11.28
CA ILE A 228 -19.01 -6.68 -11.65
C ILE A 228 -19.26 -6.72 -13.16
N LEU A 229 -18.38 -7.42 -13.90
CA LEU A 229 -18.47 -7.60 -15.34
C LEU A 229 -18.86 -9.04 -15.63
N SER A 230 -20.12 -9.36 -15.35
CA SER A 230 -20.66 -10.74 -15.39
C SER A 230 -20.61 -11.40 -16.78
N SER A 231 -20.39 -10.64 -17.85
CA SER A 231 -20.24 -11.17 -19.21
C SER A 231 -18.90 -11.86 -19.49
N GLU A 232 -17.87 -11.62 -18.66
CA GLU A 232 -16.49 -12.05 -18.93
C GLU A 232 -16.14 -13.41 -18.28
N GLY A 233 -17.02 -13.93 -17.41
CA GLY A 233 -16.77 -15.13 -16.60
C GLY A 233 -16.11 -14.81 -15.25
N GLU A 234 -16.29 -15.70 -14.27
CA GLU A 234 -15.84 -15.48 -12.89
C GLU A 234 -14.32 -15.39 -12.76
N GLU A 235 -13.58 -16.35 -13.34
CA GLU A 235 -12.11 -16.39 -13.28
C GLU A 235 -11.47 -15.13 -13.92
N GLU A 236 -11.94 -14.74 -15.10
CA GLU A 236 -11.40 -13.57 -15.79
C GLU A 236 -11.76 -12.28 -15.04
N TRP A 237 -12.96 -12.21 -14.46
CA TRP A 237 -13.35 -11.09 -13.61
C TRP A 237 -12.49 -11.01 -12.33
N GLU A 238 -12.11 -12.14 -11.72
CA GLU A 238 -11.19 -12.15 -10.57
C GLU A 238 -9.80 -11.63 -10.94
N ARG A 239 -9.28 -12.00 -12.12
CA ARG A 239 -8.01 -11.46 -12.64
C ARG A 239 -8.09 -9.97 -12.90
N TRP A 240 -9.18 -9.53 -13.54
CA TRP A 240 -9.47 -8.11 -13.74
C TRP A 240 -9.56 -7.36 -12.41
N GLN A 241 -10.31 -7.88 -11.45
CA GLN A 241 -10.41 -7.35 -10.10
C GLN A 241 -9.02 -7.21 -9.47
N THR A 242 -8.17 -8.23 -9.59
CA THR A 242 -6.80 -8.20 -9.08
C THR A 242 -5.98 -7.06 -9.71
N ALA A 243 -6.10 -6.85 -11.03
CA ALA A 243 -5.47 -5.73 -11.73
C ALA A 243 -5.97 -4.37 -11.21
N VAL A 244 -7.28 -4.22 -11.01
CA VAL A 244 -7.89 -3.00 -10.44
C VAL A 244 -7.35 -2.73 -9.03
N LEU A 245 -7.35 -3.73 -8.15
CA LEU A 245 -6.83 -3.63 -6.79
C LEU A 245 -5.36 -3.23 -6.78
N LEU A 246 -4.51 -3.89 -7.57
CA LEU A 246 -3.08 -3.58 -7.65
C LEU A 246 -2.81 -2.17 -8.14
N THR A 247 -3.46 -1.77 -9.23
CA THR A 247 -3.21 -0.46 -9.84
C THR A 247 -3.61 0.66 -8.90
N VAL A 248 -4.80 0.60 -8.26
CA VAL A 248 -5.21 1.63 -7.30
C VAL A 248 -4.33 1.65 -6.05
N MET A 249 -3.96 0.49 -5.50
CA MET A 249 -3.08 0.42 -4.32
C MET A 249 -1.67 0.91 -4.63
N THR A 250 -1.19 0.72 -5.87
CA THR A 250 0.05 1.31 -6.36
C THR A 250 -0.04 2.84 -6.35
N LEU A 251 -1.13 3.43 -6.85
CA LEU A 251 -1.33 4.88 -6.82
C LEU A 251 -1.43 5.44 -5.40
N VAL A 252 -2.08 4.71 -4.49
CA VAL A 252 -2.14 5.05 -3.05
C VAL A 252 -0.73 5.03 -2.45
N GLU A 253 0.07 3.99 -2.70
CA GLU A 253 1.45 3.93 -2.21
C GLU A 253 2.32 5.05 -2.79
N MET A 254 2.22 5.33 -4.09
CA MET A 254 2.91 6.46 -4.71
C MET A 254 2.58 7.79 -4.01
N SER A 255 1.31 7.96 -3.63
CA SER A 255 0.83 9.12 -2.88
C SER A 255 1.42 9.17 -1.47
N ARG A 256 1.49 8.03 -0.77
CA ARG A 256 2.16 7.90 0.53
C ARG A 256 3.65 8.23 0.42
N ARG A 257 4.35 7.78 -0.63
CA ARG A 257 5.78 8.08 -0.87
C ARG A 257 6.01 9.58 -1.02
N ARG A 258 5.17 10.26 -1.81
CA ARG A 258 5.24 11.73 -1.98
C ARG A 258 4.98 12.48 -0.68
N ALA A 259 3.96 12.08 0.08
CA ALA A 259 3.67 12.67 1.38
C ALA A 259 4.84 12.54 2.36
N ARG A 260 5.54 11.39 2.36
CA ARG A 260 6.74 11.17 3.17
C ARG A 260 7.90 12.07 2.75
N GLN A 261 8.16 12.20 1.46
CA GLN A 261 9.22 13.08 0.94
C GLN A 261 8.97 14.55 1.31
N ARG A 262 7.71 15.00 1.36
CA ARG A 262 7.36 16.36 1.80
C ARG A 262 7.52 16.59 3.32
N LYS A 263 7.47 15.53 4.13
CA LYS A 263 7.60 15.60 5.59
C LYS A 263 9.03 15.40 6.09
N SER A 264 9.94 14.93 5.24
CA SER A 264 11.36 14.84 5.57
C SER A 264 11.98 16.23 5.44
N PRO A 265 12.52 16.83 6.52
CA PRO A 265 13.21 18.12 6.47
C PRO A 265 14.52 18.05 5.69
#